data_AF-A0A1W6MX62-F1
#
_entry.id   AF-A0A1W6MX62-F1
#
_cell.length_a   1.000
_cell.length_b   1.000
_cell.length_c   1.000
_cell.angle_alpha   90.00
_cell.angle_beta   90.00
_cell.angle_gamma   90.00
#
_symmetry.space_group_name_H-M   'P 1'
#
loop_
_entity.id
_entity.type
_entity.pdbx_description
1 polymer ?
#
loop_
_entity_poly.entity_id
_entity_poly.type
_entity_poly.pdbx_seq_one_letter_code
_entity_poly.pdbx_strand_id
1 'polypeptide(L)'
;MSPDPQIDCANAAVVTLAGREWFVPVLAMRQARIVVPALMRLMPVLQNLQNGAAEGAAQLSEAEFDAILDVVYAALTRAYPRLSRDAFLDLPASTPELIAALAVVTRQTGFFKPAEAEAPAGEA
;
A
#
# COMPACT_ATOMS: atom_id res chain seq x y z
N MET A 1 -14.17 13.22 1.26
CA MET A 1 -12.96 13.70 1.94
C MET A 1 -12.01 14.17 0.85
N SER A 2 -11.55 15.42 0.90
CA SER A 2 -10.62 15.97 -0.09
C SER A 2 -9.18 15.73 0.34
N PRO A 3 -8.25 15.50 -0.60
CA PRO A 3 -6.83 15.41 -0.27
C PRO A 3 -6.30 16.77 0.24
N ASP A 4 -5.23 16.73 1.01
CA ASP A 4 -4.50 17.91 1.46
C ASP A 4 -4.01 18.72 0.25
N PRO A 5 -4.28 20.04 0.19
CA PRO A 5 -3.91 20.88 -0.95
C PRO A 5 -2.40 20.97 -1.20
N GLN A 6 -1.56 20.58 -0.24
CA GLN A 6 -0.10 20.51 -0.40
C GLN A 6 0.37 19.24 -1.09
N ILE A 7 -0.52 18.29 -1.39
CA ILE A 7 -0.18 17.09 -2.15
C ILE A 7 -0.19 17.38 -3.64
N ASP A 8 0.92 17.08 -4.29
CA ASP A 8 0.98 16.94 -5.74
C ASP A 8 0.24 15.67 -6.17
N CYS A 9 -1.08 15.79 -6.35
CA CYS A 9 -1.94 14.69 -6.75
C CYS A 9 -1.68 14.21 -8.19
N ALA A 10 -1.03 15.03 -9.03
CA ALA A 10 -0.74 14.66 -10.41
C ALA A 10 0.35 13.58 -10.51
N ASN A 11 1.26 13.54 -9.53
CA ASN A 11 2.36 12.58 -9.46
C ASN A 11 2.22 11.56 -8.32
N ALA A 12 1.13 11.62 -7.55
CA ALA A 12 0.87 10.67 -6.48
C ALA A 12 0.43 9.31 -7.06
N ALA A 13 0.88 8.21 -6.45
CA ALA A 13 0.31 6.91 -6.77
C ALA A 13 -1.15 6.86 -6.31
N VAL A 14 -1.93 5.94 -6.88
CA VAL A 14 -3.34 5.76 -6.54
C VAL A 14 -3.58 4.32 -6.11
N VAL A 15 -4.38 4.14 -5.07
CA VAL A 15 -4.91 2.84 -4.64
C VAL A 15 -6.43 2.85 -4.71
N THR A 16 -7.02 1.69 -4.93
CA THR A 16 -8.48 1.52 -4.90
C THR A 16 -8.88 0.77 -3.64
N LEU A 17 -9.74 1.38 -2.84
CA LEU A 17 -10.31 0.79 -1.62
C LEU A 17 -11.80 1.13 -1.57
N ALA A 18 -12.63 0.10 -1.33
CA ALA A 18 -14.09 0.24 -1.24
C ALA A 18 -14.69 0.90 -2.50
N GLY A 19 -14.18 0.53 -3.68
CA GLY A 19 -14.61 1.10 -4.97
C GLY A 19 -14.27 2.58 -5.17
N ARG A 20 -13.36 3.14 -4.37
CA ARG A 20 -12.92 4.55 -4.46
C ARG A 20 -11.42 4.65 -4.63
N GLU A 21 -10.99 5.63 -5.41
CA GLU A 21 -9.58 5.96 -5.58
C GLU A 21 -9.07 6.85 -4.43
N TRP A 22 -7.87 6.54 -3.97
CA TRP A 22 -7.18 7.26 -2.91
C TRP A 22 -5.74 7.58 -3.33
N PHE A 23 -5.34 8.84 -3.16
CA PHE A 23 -3.97 9.27 -3.42
C PHE A 23 -3.01 8.79 -2.33
N VAL A 24 -1.89 8.23 -2.76
CA VAL A 24 -0.76 7.79 -1.95
C VAL A 24 0.50 8.49 -2.45
N PRO A 25 0.74 9.73 -2.00
CA PRO A 25 1.97 10.45 -2.31
C PRO A 25 3.16 9.85 -1.54
N VAL A 26 4.37 10.26 -1.91
CA VAL A 26 5.60 9.86 -1.22
C VAL A 26 5.47 10.11 0.29
N LEU A 27 5.83 9.07 1.06
CA LEU A 27 5.70 9.07 2.51
C LEU A 27 6.60 10.15 3.15
N ALA A 28 6.03 10.93 4.06
CA ALA A 28 6.84 11.77 4.93
C ALA A 28 7.47 10.93 6.04
N MET A 29 8.53 11.45 6.69
CA MET A 29 9.25 10.73 7.76
C MET A 29 8.34 10.24 8.89
N ARG A 30 7.25 10.96 9.18
CA ARG A 30 6.24 10.54 10.17
C ARG A 30 5.58 9.22 9.78
N GLN A 31 5.11 9.09 8.54
CA GLN A 31 4.52 7.87 8.01
C GLN A 31 5.56 6.77 7.85
N ALA A 32 6.76 7.11 7.37
CA ALA A 32 7.85 6.14 7.20
C ALA A 32 8.23 5.43 8.51
N ARG A 33 8.19 6.14 9.65
CA ARG A 33 8.43 5.56 10.98
C ARG A 33 7.42 4.47 11.38
N ILE A 34 6.25 4.43 10.74
CA ILE A 34 5.22 3.40 10.96
C ILE A 34 5.32 2.32 9.88
N VAL A 35 5.38 2.76 8.61
CA VAL A 35 5.36 1.89 7.44
C VAL A 35 6.60 0.99 7.41
N VAL A 36 7.81 1.53 7.58
CA VAL A 36 9.04 0.75 7.41
C VAL A 36 9.15 -0.42 8.41
N PRO A 37 8.97 -0.23 9.73
CA PRO A 37 8.99 -1.34 10.67
C PRO A 37 7.87 -2.37 10.46
N ALA A 38 6.71 -1.94 9.95
CA ALA A 38 5.62 -2.86 9.61
C ALA A 38 5.95 -3.70 8.37
N LEU A 39 6.50 -3.10 7.32
CA LEU A 39 6.96 -3.83 6.13
C LEU A 39 8.04 -4.85 6.46
N MET A 40 8.98 -4.53 7.37
CA MET A 40 10.00 -5.49 7.82
C MET A 40 9.40 -6.72 8.50
N ARG A 41 8.31 -6.56 9.25
CA ARG A 41 7.57 -7.69 9.84
C ARG A 41 6.79 -8.50 8.80
N LEU A 42 6.33 -7.84 7.74
CA LEU A 42 5.58 -8.44 6.64
C LEU A 42 6.46 -9.08 5.56
N MET A 43 7.79 -9.02 5.67
CA MET A 43 8.70 -9.54 4.63
C MET A 43 8.40 -10.99 4.19
N PRO A 44 8.13 -11.96 5.10
CA PRO A 44 7.79 -13.32 4.69
C PRO A 44 6.52 -13.37 3.83
N VAL A 45 5.49 -12.61 4.23
CA VAL A 45 4.22 -12.48 3.49
C VAL A 45 4.46 -11.87 2.12
N LEU A 46 5.23 -10.78 2.04
CA LEU A 46 5.51 -10.08 0.79
C LEU A 46 6.26 -10.99 -0.20
N GLN A 47 7.19 -11.83 0.27
CA GLN A 47 7.88 -12.81 -0.56
C GLN A 47 6.92 -13.87 -1.12
N ASN A 48 6.01 -14.38 -0.29
CA ASN A 48 5.01 -15.36 -0.72
C ASN A 48 4.07 -14.77 -1.78
N LEU A 49 3.61 -13.53 -1.58
CA LEU A 49 2.76 -12.82 -2.54
C LEU A 49 3.47 -12.58 -3.89
N GLN A 50 4.77 -12.28 -3.89
CA GLN A 50 5.56 -12.08 -5.12
C GLN A 50 5.72 -13.35 -5.94
N ASN A 51 5.83 -14.50 -5.29
CA ASN A 51 6.01 -15.79 -5.95
C ASN A 51 4.70 -16.35 -6.55
N GLY A 52 3.62 -15.56 -6.58
CA GLY A 52 2.34 -15.97 -7.15
C GLY A 52 1.63 -17.05 -6.34
N ALA A 53 2.03 -17.28 -5.09
CA ALA A 53 1.32 -18.17 -4.19
C ALA A 53 -0.03 -17.54 -3.87
N ALA A 54 -1.08 -17.94 -4.60
CA ALA A 54 -2.46 -17.55 -4.33
C ALA A 54 -2.89 -17.86 -2.87
N GLU A 55 -2.16 -18.76 -2.21
CA GLU A 55 -2.29 -19.11 -0.80
C GLU A 55 -1.75 -18.03 0.17
N GLY A 56 -0.86 -17.14 -0.28
CA GLY A 56 -0.22 -16.13 0.57
C GLY A 56 -1.20 -15.12 1.18
N ALA A 57 -2.29 -14.80 0.45
CA ALA A 57 -3.37 -13.98 0.98
C ALA A 57 -4.36 -14.78 1.85
N ALA A 58 -4.45 -16.10 1.65
CA ALA A 58 -5.33 -16.99 2.42
C ALA A 58 -4.74 -17.38 3.80
N GLN A 59 -3.45 -17.15 4.02
CA GLN A 59 -2.71 -17.54 5.23
C GLN A 59 -2.31 -16.36 6.13
N LEU A 60 -2.87 -15.16 5.91
CA LEU A 60 -2.57 -14.00 6.76
C LEU A 60 -3.04 -14.27 8.20
N SER A 61 -2.11 -14.23 9.14
CA SER A 61 -2.43 -14.15 10.55
C SER A 61 -3.08 -12.79 10.86
N GLU A 62 -3.81 -12.72 11.97
CA GLU A 62 -4.42 -11.48 12.47
C GLU A 62 -3.37 -10.36 12.62
N ALA A 63 -2.21 -10.68 13.18
CA ALA A 63 -1.12 -9.72 13.37
C ALA A 63 -0.54 -9.19 12.05
N GLU A 64 -0.48 -10.02 11.00
CA GLU A 64 -0.05 -9.59 9.66
C GLU A 64 -1.12 -8.72 9.01
N PHE A 65 -2.39 -9.11 9.13
CA PHE A 65 -3.50 -8.33 8.63
C PHE A 65 -3.55 -6.93 9.28
N ASP A 66 -3.38 -6.85 10.60
CA ASP A 66 -3.29 -5.59 11.34
C ASP A 66 -2.10 -4.74 10.91
N ALA A 67 -0.94 -5.36 10.65
CA ALA A 67 0.22 -4.64 10.14
C ALA A 67 -0.03 -4.06 8.73
N ILE A 68 -0.79 -4.77 7.88
CA ILE A 68 -1.19 -4.26 6.57
C ILE A 68 -2.12 -3.05 6.73
N LEU A 69 -3.11 -3.14 7.63
CA LEU A 69 -4.00 -2.04 7.96
C LEU A 69 -3.22 -0.80 8.45
N ASP A 70 -2.23 -0.99 9.33
CA ASP A 70 -1.36 0.08 9.80
C ASP A 70 -0.58 0.76 8.67
N VAL A 71 -0.01 -0.04 7.75
CA VAL A 71 0.75 0.48 6.61
C VAL A 71 -0.14 1.30 5.69
N VAL A 72 -1.29 0.75 5.29
CA VAL A 72 -2.21 1.41 4.37
C VAL A 72 -2.79 2.68 5.01
N TYR A 73 -3.24 2.59 6.27
CA TYR A 73 -3.74 3.74 7.00
C TYR A 73 -2.68 4.85 7.12
N ALA A 74 -1.46 4.51 7.55
CA ALA A 74 -0.39 5.49 7.66
C ALA A 74 -0.11 6.15 6.30
N ALA A 75 -0.04 5.38 5.22
CA ALA A 75 0.18 5.92 3.89
C ALA A 75 -0.94 6.88 3.44
N LEU A 76 -2.21 6.51 3.65
CA LEU A 76 -3.36 7.35 3.31
C LEU A 76 -3.39 8.66 4.10
N THR A 77 -3.00 8.65 5.39
CA THR A 77 -3.02 9.87 6.21
C THR A 77 -2.09 10.97 5.70
N ARG A 78 -1.14 10.65 4.81
CA ARG A 78 -0.29 11.66 4.17
C ARG A 78 -1.09 12.58 3.25
N ALA A 79 -2.04 12.03 2.49
CA ALA A 79 -2.93 12.81 1.64
C ALA A 79 -4.25 13.16 2.33
N TYR A 80 -4.67 12.39 3.33
CA TYR A 80 -5.95 12.55 4.01
C TYR A 80 -5.74 12.69 5.52
N PRO A 81 -5.16 13.81 6.01
CA PRO A 81 -4.81 13.96 7.43
C PRO A 81 -6.03 13.98 8.37
N ARG A 82 -7.24 14.14 7.83
CA ARG A 82 -8.50 14.08 8.58
C ARG A 82 -9.14 12.68 8.60
N LEU A 83 -8.51 11.68 7.97
CA LEU A 83 -8.96 10.29 8.02
C LEU A 83 -8.67 9.72 9.41
N SER A 84 -9.72 9.51 10.21
CA SER A 84 -9.58 8.80 11.49
C SER A 84 -9.34 7.31 11.26
N ARG A 85 -8.79 6.63 12.27
CA ARG A 85 -8.56 5.18 12.21
C ARG A 85 -9.89 4.43 12.11
N ASP A 86 -10.88 4.80 12.90
CA ASP A 86 -12.21 4.17 12.87
C ASP A 86 -12.86 4.31 11.50
N ALA A 87 -12.84 5.50 10.90
CA ALA A 87 -13.39 5.72 9.56
C ALA A 87 -12.66 4.93 8.46
N PHE A 88 -11.38 4.61 8.67
CA PHE A 88 -10.63 3.73 7.77
C PHE A 88 -11.03 2.25 7.96
N LEU A 89 -11.20 1.80 9.20
CA LEU A 89 -11.59 0.43 9.53
C LEU A 89 -13.06 0.14 9.14
N ASP A 90 -13.91 1.17 9.12
CA ASP A 90 -15.30 1.08 8.66
C ASP A 90 -15.44 1.08 7.13
N LEU A 91 -14.34 1.19 6.36
CA LEU A 91 -14.41 1.10 4.90
C LEU A 91 -14.81 -0.33 4.49
N PRO A 92 -15.79 -0.49 3.57
CA PRO A 92 -16.16 -1.80 3.04
C PRO A 92 -15.16 -2.25 1.96
N ALA A 93 -13.87 -2.28 2.31
CA ALA A 93 -12.79 -2.73 1.45
C ALA A 93 -12.54 -4.24 1.65
N SER A 94 -12.28 -4.92 0.56
CA SER A 94 -11.95 -6.35 0.54
C SER A 94 -10.47 -6.59 0.82
N THR A 95 -10.11 -7.78 1.29
CA THR A 95 -8.71 -8.18 1.49
C THR A 95 -7.84 -8.01 0.23
N PRO A 96 -8.29 -8.40 -0.99
CA PRO A 96 -7.52 -8.17 -2.20
C PRO A 96 -7.22 -6.68 -2.47
N GLU A 97 -8.16 -5.78 -2.19
CA GLU A 97 -7.95 -4.33 -2.32
C GLU A 97 -6.86 -3.85 -1.33
N LEU A 98 -6.87 -4.33 -0.09
CA LEU A 98 -5.83 -4.01 0.90
C LEU A 98 -4.45 -4.53 0.47
N ILE A 99 -4.37 -5.73 -0.10
CA ILE A 99 -3.11 -6.30 -0.61
C ILE A 99 -2.59 -5.52 -1.82
N ALA A 100 -3.48 -5.12 -2.73
CA ALA A 100 -3.12 -4.26 -3.85
C ALA A 100 -2.60 -2.89 -3.37
N ALA A 101 -3.27 -2.29 -2.37
CA ALA A 101 -2.84 -1.03 -1.77
C ALA A 101 -1.46 -1.17 -1.08
N LEU A 102 -1.24 -2.25 -0.33
CA LEU A 102 0.05 -2.56 0.27
C LEU A 102 1.17 -2.63 -0.76
N ALA A 103 0.94 -3.28 -1.90
CA ALA A 103 1.93 -3.39 -2.98
C ALA A 103 2.33 -2.02 -3.53
N VAL A 104 1.37 -1.10 -3.68
CA VAL A 104 1.64 0.29 -4.10
C VAL A 104 2.49 1.03 -3.07
N VAL A 105 2.09 1.00 -1.79
CA VAL A 105 2.85 1.67 -0.70
C VAL A 105 4.27 1.12 -0.61
N THR A 106 4.41 -0.19 -0.71
CA THR A 106 5.68 -0.90 -0.59
C THR A 106 6.69 -0.47 -1.65
N ARG A 107 6.27 -0.29 -2.91
CA ARG A 107 7.16 0.20 -4.00
C ARG A 107 7.74 1.58 -3.71
N GLN A 108 7.02 2.44 -3.01
CA GLN A 108 7.48 3.80 -2.69
C GLN A 108 8.57 3.84 -1.63
N THR A 109 8.73 2.77 -0.85
CA THR A 109 9.72 2.71 0.23
C THR A 109 11.12 2.33 -0.24
N GLY A 110 11.27 1.94 -1.51
CA GLY A 110 12.56 1.51 -2.07
C GLY A 110 13.03 0.14 -1.59
N PHE A 111 12.27 -0.57 -0.74
CA PHE A 111 12.59 -1.92 -0.28
C PHE A 111 12.56 -2.98 -1.39
N PHE A 112 11.81 -2.71 -2.48
CA PHE A 112 11.65 -3.64 -3.58
C PHE A 112 12.06 -2.94 -4.88
N LYS A 113 12.94 -3.58 -5.66
CA LYS A 113 13.23 -3.13 -7.03
C LYS A 113 11.96 -3.28 -7.86
N PRO A 114 11.64 -2.32 -8.74
CA PRO A 114 10.66 -2.57 -9.78
C PRO A 114 11.12 -3.82 -10.55
N ALA A 115 10.20 -4.76 -10.81
CA ALA A 115 10.42 -5.70 -11.88
C ALA A 115 10.61 -4.85 -13.14
N GLU A 116 11.81 -4.91 -13.71
CA GLU A 116 12.13 -4.25 -14.96
C GLU A 116 11.07 -4.72 -15.96
N ALA A 117 10.22 -3.80 -16.42
CA ALA A 117 9.28 -4.11 -17.47
C ALA A 117 10.12 -4.49 -18.69
N GLU A 118 10.17 -5.79 -18.97
CA GLU A 118 10.83 -6.35 -20.13
C GLU A 118 10.25 -5.63 -21.35
N ALA A 119 11.02 -4.68 -21.90
CA ALA A 119 10.64 -3.99 -23.11
C ALA A 119 10.44 -5.06 -24.20
N PRO A 120 9.37 -4.98 -25.02
CA PRO A 120 9.18 -5.94 -26.08
C PRO A 120 10.41 -5.87 -26.99
N ALA A 121 11.13 -6.99 -27.07
CA ALA A 121 12.25 -7.16 -27.98
C ALA A 121 11.76 -6.78 -29.39
N GLY A 122 12.43 -5.80 -29.98
CA GLY A 122 11.98 -5.12 -31.19
C GLY A 122 11.75 -6.06 -32.36
N GLU A 123 10.78 -5.68 -33.19
CA GLU A 123 10.77 -6.00 -34.61
C GLU A 123 12.06 -5.47 -35.25
N ALA A 124 12.83 -6.37 -35.86
CA ALA A 124 13.87 -6.09 -36.83
C ALA A 124 13.76 -7.12 -37.97
#